data_AF-A0A5D3AQR8-F1
#
_entry.id   AF-A0A5D3AQR8-F1
#
_cell.length_a   1.000
_cell.length_b   1.000
_cell.length_c   1.000
_cell.angle_alpha   90.00
_cell.angle_beta   90.00
_cell.angle_gamma   90.00
#
_symmetry.space_group_name_H-M   'P 1'
#
loop_
_entity.id
_entity.type
_entity.pdbx_description
1 polymer ?
#
loop_
_entity_poly.entity_id
_entity_poly.type
_entity_poly.pdbx_seq_one_letter_code
_entity_poly.pdbx_strand_id
1 'polypeptide(L)'
;MPPKTYSVTPLGYLVLLLLSLLVIWQGSRLLAPDPKALIPASWTAKKPAPLPPTTGNSWTDAADLAIAEDTIEDMLDIQNVLPLLPHIYASQFPNLKLPLPLRRSSHHLILAQRLHSFLTRPILSHEQAVKANEEGCPRKTADGLVNPEQFEGGKGFWEGVGEGEIVRRRADVVKYISERLEGGQEVIGRRGKLGHGRGIVLTGGNKDTTLRTITTIKHLRGLGVDLPIEVFHYPGEISNRKQRQAIEELGATLREAKGLSKEPGAWKNWQIKGAALVDSSFREIIYLDSDNTPLRSPVHLFDAPIYTTSGRAAFWPDLTKDHPHNAIWRIIGDTCSQDLFTFESGQIVIDKAGNEGLNMAALVIAAGMMRDREFWFRMCGGDKDTFRWAFRVLGLEFGVAPRWMGAVGIENGFEGGRFCGHSVLQHDLIIPEGFTKEPPLFVHSNLLKHMRKIGLRQGDIFTHTLRMKNDNVSSPSLNYAHSHVYMGQARGMCIDTQWQPNAPESLLEGAGGKEGIEMGRVEETGEGVFWEGFEGRWWEEGGKVGGW
;
A
#
# COMPACT_ATOMS: atom_id res chain seq x y z
N MET A 1 68.93 36.30 10.70
CA MET A 1 68.99 34.83 10.78
C MET A 1 67.82 34.27 9.99
N PRO A 2 68.01 33.38 9.01
CA PRO A 2 66.90 32.79 8.27
C PRO A 2 66.12 31.79 9.14
N PRO A 3 64.80 31.60 8.94
CA PRO A 3 64.00 30.68 9.74
C PRO A 3 64.37 29.23 9.39
N LYS A 4 64.67 28.43 10.42
CA LYS A 4 64.91 26.98 10.29
C LYS A 4 63.60 26.30 9.91
N THR A 5 63.53 25.74 8.70
CA THR A 5 62.49 24.79 8.29
C THR A 5 62.77 23.44 8.94
N TYR A 6 61.93 23.03 9.89
CA TYR A 6 61.96 21.69 10.46
C TYR A 6 61.11 20.75 9.59
N SER A 7 61.75 19.84 8.87
CA SER A 7 61.07 18.73 8.21
C SER A 7 60.81 17.62 9.23
N VAL A 8 59.54 17.27 9.44
CA VAL A 8 59.14 16.16 10.31
C VAL A 8 59.64 14.85 9.68
N THR A 9 60.36 14.04 10.46
CA THR A 9 60.88 12.75 9.97
C THR A 9 59.73 11.75 9.79
N PRO A 10 59.90 10.70 8.95
CA PRO A 10 58.89 9.65 8.78
C PRO A 10 58.43 9.00 10.10
N LEU A 11 59.32 8.95 11.11
CA LEU A 11 59.01 8.47 12.46
C LEU A 11 58.06 9.43 13.21
N GLY A 12 58.18 10.73 13.00
CA GLY A 12 57.28 11.74 13.57
C GLY A 12 55.85 11.65 13.01
N TYR A 13 55.71 11.31 11.72
CA TYR A 13 54.40 11.02 11.14
C TYR A 13 53.74 9.79 11.76
N LEU A 14 54.52 8.73 12.02
CA LEU A 14 54.02 7.51 12.64
C LEU A 14 53.54 7.73 14.08
N VAL A 15 54.26 8.56 14.86
CA VAL A 15 53.89 8.92 16.23
C VAL A 15 52.63 9.80 16.26
N LEU A 16 52.49 10.74 15.33
CA LEU A 16 51.27 11.55 15.19
C LEU A 16 50.06 10.71 14.76
N LEU A 17 50.25 9.71 13.88
CA LEU A 17 49.22 8.76 13.48
C LEU A 17 48.79 7.86 14.65
N LEU A 18 49.74 7.38 15.46
CA LEU A 18 49.43 6.57 16.64
C LEU A 18 48.71 7.38 17.73
N LEU A 19 49.12 8.64 17.97
CA LEU A 19 48.46 9.52 18.92
C LEU A 19 47.04 9.91 18.48
N SER A 20 46.85 10.19 17.19
CA SER A 20 45.52 10.49 16.63
C SER A 20 44.59 9.28 16.66
N LEU A 21 45.09 8.07 16.38
CA LEU A 21 44.33 6.83 16.55
C LEU A 21 43.99 6.53 18.02
N LEU A 22 44.88 6.87 18.97
CA LEU A 22 44.62 6.72 20.41
C LEU A 22 43.57 7.71 20.92
N VAL A 23 43.56 8.94 20.40
CA VAL A 23 42.54 9.96 20.70
C VAL A 23 41.17 9.57 20.11
N ILE A 24 41.14 8.98 18.91
CA ILE A 24 39.91 8.44 18.31
C ILE A 24 39.41 7.21 19.10
N TRP A 25 40.32 6.36 19.58
CA TRP A 25 39.98 5.16 20.38
C TRP A 25 39.53 5.50 21.81
N GLN A 26 40.10 6.53 22.44
CA GLN A 26 39.67 6.99 23.77
C GLN A 26 38.43 7.90 23.71
N GLY A 27 38.29 8.73 22.66
CA GLY A 27 37.12 9.57 22.44
C GLY A 27 35.84 8.80 22.10
N SER A 28 35.96 7.58 21.57
CA SER A 28 34.82 6.68 21.31
C SER A 28 34.30 5.94 22.56
N ARG A 29 34.93 6.12 23.73
CA ARG A 29 34.51 5.45 24.99
C ARG A 29 34.00 6.38 26.10
N LEU A 30 34.04 7.70 25.93
CA LEU A 30 33.73 8.66 27.00
C LEU A 30 32.90 9.86 26.51
N LEU A 31 31.73 9.63 25.91
CA LEU A 31 30.61 10.58 25.87
C LEU A 31 29.27 9.80 25.78
N ALA A 32 28.26 10.31 26.49
CA ALA A 32 26.97 9.69 26.81
C ALA A 32 26.00 9.57 25.58
N PRO A 33 24.77 9.03 25.75
CA PRO A 33 24.07 8.19 24.77
C PRO A 33 23.72 8.91 23.46
N ASP A 34 23.96 8.24 22.34
CA ASP A 34 23.60 8.69 21.00
C ASP A 34 22.10 8.48 20.74
N PRO A 35 21.31 9.54 20.44
CA PRO A 35 19.91 9.42 20.03
C PRO A 35 19.71 8.79 18.64
N LYS A 36 20.78 8.43 17.91
CA LYS A 36 20.71 7.87 16.55
C LYS A 36 20.48 6.36 16.47
N ALA A 37 20.26 5.67 17.59
CA ALA A 37 19.83 4.28 17.59
C ALA A 37 18.30 4.15 17.39
N LEU A 38 17.77 4.68 16.29
CA LEU A 38 16.39 4.43 15.84
C LEU A 38 16.35 4.19 14.33
N ILE A 39 16.86 3.02 13.94
CA ILE A 39 16.51 2.38 12.68
C ILE A 39 16.18 0.92 13.03
N PRO A 40 14.93 0.44 12.85
CA PRO A 40 14.67 -0.99 12.87
C PRO A 40 15.49 -1.64 11.74
N ALA A 41 16.44 -2.50 12.11
CA ALA A 41 17.40 -3.15 11.20
C ALA A 41 16.78 -4.16 10.21
N SER A 42 15.46 -4.13 9.95
CA SER A 42 14.75 -5.16 9.18
C SER A 42 14.60 -4.90 7.68
N TRP A 43 15.25 -3.89 7.09
CA TRP A 43 14.94 -3.49 5.71
C TRP A 43 16.14 -3.10 4.82
N THR A 44 17.25 -3.84 4.91
CA THR A 44 18.25 -3.85 3.82
C THR A 44 18.10 -5.14 3.00
N ALA A 45 17.29 -5.11 1.96
CA ALA A 45 17.12 -6.23 1.04
C ALA A 45 18.43 -6.50 0.27
N LYS A 46 19.13 -7.59 0.59
CA LYS A 46 20.05 -8.24 -0.34
C LYS A 46 19.26 -9.32 -1.11
N LYS A 47 19.23 -9.20 -2.44
CA LYS A 47 18.64 -10.20 -3.36
C LYS A 47 19.21 -11.60 -3.10
N PRO A 48 18.39 -12.65 -2.93
CA PRO A 48 18.84 -14.04 -3.11
C PRO A 48 19.06 -14.35 -4.60
N ALA A 49 19.99 -15.25 -4.90
CA ALA A 49 20.26 -15.71 -6.26
C ALA A 49 19.10 -16.58 -6.82
N PRO A 50 18.85 -16.56 -8.15
CA PRO A 50 17.75 -17.31 -8.75
C PRO A 50 18.02 -18.81 -8.75
N LEU A 51 17.00 -19.61 -8.42
CA LEU A 51 16.97 -21.06 -8.62
C LEU A 51 16.38 -21.40 -10.01
N PRO A 52 16.77 -22.52 -10.62
CA PRO A 52 16.37 -22.87 -11.99
C PRO A 52 14.88 -23.27 -12.09
N PRO A 53 14.26 -23.13 -13.28
CA PRO A 53 12.85 -23.36 -13.48
C PRO A 53 12.53 -24.87 -13.49
N THR A 54 11.55 -25.28 -12.68
CA THR A 54 10.96 -26.63 -12.76
C THR A 54 9.66 -26.56 -13.55
N THR A 55 9.69 -27.08 -14.78
CA THR A 55 8.51 -27.40 -15.59
C THR A 55 7.86 -28.68 -15.07
N GLY A 56 6.58 -28.67 -14.71
CA GLY A 56 5.87 -29.90 -14.38
C GLY A 56 4.48 -29.68 -13.77
N ASN A 57 3.44 -29.87 -14.57
CA ASN A 57 2.06 -30.02 -14.12
C ASN A 57 1.90 -31.35 -13.35
N SER A 58 2.15 -31.33 -12.04
CA SER A 58 1.54 -32.27 -11.08
C SER A 58 1.72 -31.75 -9.67
N TRP A 59 0.74 -30.99 -9.17
CA TRP A 59 0.64 -30.69 -7.75
C TRP A 59 -0.05 -31.88 -7.07
N THR A 60 0.74 -32.90 -6.72
CA THR A 60 0.37 -33.83 -5.65
C THR A 60 0.97 -33.33 -4.35
N ASP A 61 0.11 -33.14 -3.36
CA ASP A 61 0.37 -32.60 -2.03
C ASP A 61 1.57 -33.23 -1.32
N ALA A 62 2.67 -32.47 -1.24
CA ALA A 62 3.78 -32.76 -0.33
C ALA A 62 3.60 -32.06 1.05
N ALA A 63 2.47 -31.39 1.27
CA ALA A 63 2.10 -30.77 2.54
C ALA A 63 0.98 -31.53 3.30
N ASP A 64 0.63 -32.72 2.84
CA ASP A 64 -0.40 -33.60 3.44
C ASP A 64 0.14 -34.56 4.52
N LEU A 65 1.33 -34.29 5.05
CA LEU A 65 1.91 -35.07 6.15
C LEU A 65 2.33 -34.17 7.31
N ALA A 66 1.35 -33.55 7.96
CA ALA A 66 1.37 -33.21 9.40
C ALA A 66 -0.02 -32.75 9.85
N ILE A 67 -1.05 -33.58 9.66
CA ILE A 67 -2.23 -33.53 10.53
C ILE A 67 -1.86 -34.38 11.75
N ALA A 68 -1.19 -33.75 12.71
CA ALA A 68 -1.14 -34.26 14.07
C ALA A 68 -2.26 -33.53 14.83
N GLU A 69 -3.21 -34.34 15.29
CA GLU A 69 -4.36 -33.96 16.09
C GLU A 69 -3.96 -33.10 17.30
N ASP A 70 -4.87 -32.17 17.65
CA ASP A 70 -4.91 -31.42 18.90
C ASP A 70 -4.62 -32.36 20.08
N THR A 71 -3.38 -32.39 20.53
CA THR A 71 -2.96 -33.15 21.71
C THR A 71 -2.23 -32.21 22.64
N ILE A 72 -2.94 -31.91 23.73
CA ILE A 72 -2.51 -31.17 24.92
C ILE A 72 -2.22 -29.69 24.60
N GLU A 73 -3.24 -28.84 24.82
CA GLU A 73 -3.01 -27.43 25.14
C GLU A 73 -2.12 -27.39 26.40
N ASP A 74 -0.80 -27.39 26.21
CA ASP A 74 0.09 -26.79 27.18
C ASP A 74 -0.32 -25.32 27.25
N MET A 75 -1.18 -25.03 28.24
CA MET A 75 -1.47 -23.69 28.72
C MET A 75 -0.17 -23.09 29.28
N LEU A 76 0.78 -22.78 28.40
CA LEU A 76 1.82 -21.81 28.71
C LEU A 76 1.07 -20.53 29.01
N ASP A 77 1.05 -20.17 30.29
CA ASP A 77 0.47 -18.92 30.72
C ASP A 77 1.33 -17.78 30.19
N ILE A 78 1.00 -17.30 28.97
CA ILE A 78 1.68 -16.19 28.28
C ILE A 78 1.68 -14.93 29.15
N GLN A 79 0.85 -14.89 30.21
CA GLN A 79 0.86 -13.85 31.25
C GLN A 79 2.24 -13.47 31.76
N ASN A 80 3.22 -14.39 31.70
CA ASN A 80 4.58 -14.19 32.22
C ASN A 80 5.67 -14.22 31.12
N VAL A 81 5.31 -14.41 29.85
CA VAL A 81 6.29 -14.47 28.74
C VAL A 81 6.65 -13.08 28.22
N LEU A 82 5.67 -12.18 28.16
CA LEU A 82 5.88 -10.80 27.72
C LEU A 82 6.17 -9.88 28.91
N PRO A 83 7.11 -8.92 28.78
CA PRO A 83 7.32 -7.87 29.78
C PRO A 83 6.05 -7.04 30.04
N LEU A 84 6.06 -6.29 31.14
CA LEU A 84 5.04 -5.26 31.36
C LEU A 84 5.20 -4.14 30.34
N LEU A 85 4.07 -3.62 29.88
CA LEU A 85 4.01 -2.45 29.02
C LEU A 85 4.54 -1.22 29.76
N PRO A 86 5.10 -0.23 29.04
CA PRO A 86 5.54 1.02 29.64
C PRO A 86 4.41 1.69 30.43
N HIS A 87 4.73 2.30 31.58
CA HIS A 87 3.74 2.90 32.49
C HIS A 87 2.87 3.98 31.83
N ILE A 88 3.33 4.59 30.73
CA ILE A 88 2.54 5.55 29.94
C ILE A 88 1.21 4.97 29.43
N TYR A 89 1.10 3.64 29.32
CA TYR A 89 -0.13 2.95 28.94
C TYR A 89 -1.05 2.59 30.12
N ALA A 90 -0.72 2.95 31.37
CA ALA A 90 -1.52 2.56 32.54
C ALA A 90 -3.01 2.95 32.44
N SER A 91 -3.33 4.04 31.74
CA SER A 91 -4.72 4.47 31.52
C SER A 91 -5.48 3.56 30.54
N GLN A 92 -4.79 2.87 29.63
CA GLN A 92 -5.37 1.98 28.62
C GLN A 92 -5.30 0.50 29.07
N PHE A 93 -4.22 0.13 29.75
CA PHE A 93 -3.97 -1.20 30.28
C PHE A 93 -3.60 -1.10 31.77
N PRO A 94 -4.58 -1.11 32.70
CA PRO A 94 -4.33 -0.86 34.12
C PRO A 94 -3.33 -1.80 34.80
N ASN A 95 -3.21 -3.04 34.31
CA ASN A 95 -2.24 -4.02 34.80
C ASN A 95 -0.95 -4.05 33.97
N LEU A 96 -0.79 -3.12 33.02
CA LEU A 96 0.33 -3.04 32.08
C LEU A 96 0.55 -4.33 31.28
N LYS A 97 -0.51 -5.11 31.03
CA LYS A 97 -0.46 -6.30 30.18
C LYS A 97 -1.42 -6.12 28.99
N LEU A 98 -1.12 -6.81 27.89
CA LEU A 98 -2.07 -6.92 26.78
C LEU A 98 -3.42 -7.52 27.26
N PRO A 99 -4.52 -7.32 26.52
CA PRO A 99 -5.80 -7.96 26.83
C PRO A 99 -5.70 -9.49 26.95
N LEU A 100 -6.53 -10.08 27.82
CA LEU A 100 -6.54 -11.53 28.08
C LEU A 100 -6.75 -12.39 26.81
N PRO A 101 -7.63 -12.03 25.85
CA PRO A 101 -7.80 -12.81 24.62
C PRO A 101 -6.51 -13.04 23.81
N LEU A 102 -5.58 -12.09 23.88
CA LEU A 102 -4.27 -12.16 23.21
C LEU A 102 -3.23 -12.99 23.99
N ARG A 103 -3.52 -13.34 25.24
CA ARG A 103 -2.60 -14.05 26.14
C ARG A 103 -3.09 -15.42 26.60
N ARG A 104 -4.32 -15.81 26.27
CA ARG A 104 -4.91 -17.07 26.73
C ARG A 104 -4.53 -18.31 25.91
N SER A 105 -3.92 -18.13 24.74
CA SER A 105 -3.58 -19.23 23.83
C SER A 105 -2.18 -19.02 23.24
N SER A 106 -1.34 -20.06 23.30
CA SER A 106 0.00 -20.12 22.70
C SER A 106 -0.01 -19.77 21.21
N HIS A 107 -1.12 -20.05 20.51
CA HIS A 107 -1.32 -19.66 19.12
C HIS A 107 -1.28 -18.15 18.87
N HIS A 108 -1.64 -17.32 19.86
CA HIS A 108 -1.60 -15.86 19.74
C HIS A 108 -0.24 -15.27 20.12
N LEU A 109 0.73 -16.07 20.56
CA LEU A 109 1.99 -15.57 21.11
C LEU A 109 2.76 -14.69 20.11
N ILE A 110 2.85 -15.10 18.84
CA ILE A 110 3.58 -14.33 17.82
C ILE A 110 2.90 -12.98 17.60
N LEU A 111 1.57 -12.95 17.47
CA LEU A 111 0.80 -11.71 17.35
C LEU A 111 0.98 -10.82 18.60
N ALA A 112 0.91 -11.41 19.79
CA ALA A 112 1.10 -10.70 21.05
C ALA A 112 2.51 -10.09 21.17
N GLN A 113 3.56 -10.81 20.72
CA GLN A 113 4.93 -10.29 20.65
C GLN A 113 5.05 -9.09 19.69
N ARG A 114 4.45 -9.16 18.50
CA ARG A 114 4.45 -8.05 17.53
C ARG A 114 3.70 -6.83 18.07
N LEU A 115 2.53 -7.02 18.67
CA LEU A 115 1.75 -5.94 19.31
C LEU A 115 2.49 -5.34 20.50
N HIS A 116 3.11 -6.17 21.35
CA HIS A 116 3.94 -5.68 22.45
C HIS A 116 5.11 -4.85 21.93
N SER A 117 5.85 -5.35 20.92
CA SER A 117 6.94 -4.62 20.27
C SER A 117 6.47 -3.25 19.76
N PHE A 118 5.32 -3.19 19.09
CA PHE A 118 4.69 -1.95 18.64
C PHE A 118 4.41 -0.97 19.78
N LEU A 119 3.79 -1.43 20.87
CA LEU A 119 3.50 -0.58 22.02
C LEU A 119 4.78 -0.04 22.69
N THR A 120 5.87 -0.80 22.65
CA THR A 120 7.16 -0.39 23.23
C THR A 120 8.02 0.54 22.37
N ARG A 121 7.61 0.83 21.12
CA ARG A 121 8.32 1.80 20.27
C ARG A 121 8.33 3.18 20.93
N PRO A 122 9.33 4.04 20.68
CA PRO A 122 9.38 5.39 21.25
C PRO A 122 8.10 6.18 20.98
N ILE A 123 7.70 7.00 21.95
CA ILE A 123 6.62 7.98 21.82
C ILE A 123 7.31 9.33 21.87
N LEU A 124 7.25 10.05 20.76
CA LEU A 124 7.94 11.33 20.59
C LEU A 124 6.91 12.45 20.37
N SER A 125 7.20 13.61 20.94
CA SER A 125 6.52 14.86 20.57
C SER A 125 6.81 15.23 19.12
N HIS A 126 6.03 16.16 18.55
CA HIS A 126 6.32 16.69 17.22
C HIS A 126 7.74 17.29 17.16
N GLU A 127 8.11 18.12 18.13
CA GLU A 127 9.43 18.77 18.22
C GLU A 127 10.59 17.77 18.32
N GLN A 128 10.39 16.66 19.04
CA GLN A 128 11.42 15.62 19.17
C GLN A 128 11.63 14.82 17.88
N ALA A 129 10.56 14.59 17.11
CA ALA A 129 10.62 13.74 15.91
C ALA A 129 10.95 14.51 14.63
N VAL A 130 10.57 15.80 14.54
CA VAL A 130 10.58 16.54 13.28
C VAL A 130 11.96 16.57 12.63
N LYS A 131 13.03 16.76 13.42
CA LYS A 131 14.40 16.80 12.90
C LYS A 131 14.78 15.48 12.22
N ALA A 132 14.58 14.35 12.90
CA ALA A 132 14.89 13.03 12.34
C ALA A 132 14.03 12.72 11.10
N ASN A 133 12.75 13.11 11.13
CA ASN A 133 11.87 12.93 9.98
C ASN A 133 12.29 13.78 8.77
N GLU A 134 12.72 15.02 8.99
CA GLU A 134 13.21 15.88 7.90
C GLU A 134 14.57 15.44 7.35
N GLU A 135 15.39 14.75 8.15
CA GLU A 135 16.62 14.11 7.68
C GLU A 135 16.33 12.96 6.70
N GLY A 136 15.32 12.12 6.99
CA GLY A 136 14.92 11.01 6.11
C GLY A 136 13.98 11.40 4.97
N CYS A 137 13.17 12.46 5.16
CA CYS A 137 12.28 13.03 4.15
C CYS A 137 12.49 14.54 4.06
N PRO A 138 13.49 15.01 3.30
CA PRO A 138 13.77 16.43 3.18
C PRO A 138 12.55 17.21 2.68
N ARG A 139 12.14 18.25 3.43
CA ARG A 139 10.97 19.09 3.11
C ARG A 139 11.01 19.64 1.70
N LYS A 140 12.20 20.06 1.24
CA LYS A 140 12.41 20.56 -0.12
C LYS A 140 11.74 19.68 -1.18
N THR A 141 11.76 18.36 -1.01
CA THR A 141 11.14 17.35 -1.90
C THR A 141 9.79 16.86 -1.39
N ALA A 142 9.62 16.70 -0.06
CA ALA A 142 8.42 16.12 0.52
C ALA A 142 7.18 17.02 0.34
N ASP A 143 7.36 18.35 0.34
CA ASP A 143 6.27 19.32 0.12
C ASP A 143 5.58 19.10 -1.25
N GLY A 144 6.30 18.62 -2.27
CA GLY A 144 5.77 18.30 -3.59
C GLY A 144 5.39 16.83 -3.82
N LEU A 145 5.55 15.96 -2.81
CA LEU A 145 5.17 14.54 -2.89
C LEU A 145 3.93 14.20 -2.07
N VAL A 146 3.57 15.05 -1.11
CA VAL A 146 2.38 14.87 -0.29
C VAL A 146 1.12 15.28 -1.07
N ASN A 147 -0.01 14.65 -0.77
CA ASN A 147 -1.29 15.12 -1.28
C ASN A 147 -1.56 16.55 -0.75
N PRO A 148 -1.76 17.56 -1.62
CA PRO A 148 -1.94 18.95 -1.19
C PRO A 148 -3.13 19.17 -0.27
N GLU A 149 -4.29 18.57 -0.59
CA GLU A 149 -5.50 18.68 0.25
C GLU A 149 -5.26 18.09 1.65
N GLN A 150 -4.55 16.96 1.69
CA GLN A 150 -4.18 16.30 2.93
C GLN A 150 -3.20 17.15 3.75
N PHE A 151 -2.23 17.78 3.10
CA PHE A 151 -1.22 18.61 3.76
C PHE A 151 -1.82 19.91 4.32
N GLU A 152 -2.53 20.67 3.47
CA GLU A 152 -3.12 21.96 3.82
C GLU A 152 -4.19 21.82 4.91
N GLY A 153 -5.04 20.80 4.83
CA GLY A 153 -6.08 20.52 5.84
C GLY A 153 -5.59 19.73 7.06
N GLY A 154 -4.36 19.19 7.01
CA GLY A 154 -3.82 18.25 7.98
C GLY A 154 -2.76 18.81 8.92
N LYS A 155 -1.96 19.80 8.49
CA LYS A 155 -0.75 20.22 9.22
C LYS A 155 -0.97 20.53 10.70
N GLY A 156 -1.89 21.44 11.02
CA GLY A 156 -2.16 21.81 12.42
C GLY A 156 -2.70 20.65 13.26
N PHE A 157 -3.44 19.73 12.64
CA PHE A 157 -3.88 18.51 13.30
C PHE A 157 -2.71 17.56 13.57
N TRP A 158 -1.80 17.38 12.61
CA TRP A 158 -0.64 16.50 12.74
C TRP A 158 0.32 16.96 13.84
N GLU A 159 0.57 18.27 13.92
CA GLU A 159 1.37 18.88 14.98
C GLU A 159 0.69 18.71 16.34
N GLY A 160 -0.65 18.87 16.39
CA GLY A 160 -1.46 18.74 17.61
C GLY A 160 -1.62 17.32 18.18
N VAL A 161 -1.23 16.27 17.45
CA VAL A 161 -1.26 14.89 18.00
C VAL A 161 -0.20 14.75 19.10
N GLY A 162 -0.61 14.85 20.36
CA GLY A 162 0.26 14.70 21.53
C GLY A 162 0.48 13.25 21.97
N GLU A 163 1.31 13.06 23.01
CA GLU A 163 1.66 11.73 23.53
C GLU A 163 0.44 10.92 23.97
N GLY A 164 -0.51 11.53 24.68
CA GLY A 164 -1.72 10.85 25.12
C GLY A 164 -2.58 10.32 23.97
N GLU A 165 -2.64 11.07 22.86
CA GLU A 165 -3.33 10.61 21.65
C GLU A 165 -2.56 9.46 20.98
N ILE A 166 -1.22 9.52 20.91
CA ILE A 166 -0.41 8.40 20.42
C ILE A 166 -0.68 7.13 21.23
N VAL A 167 -0.60 7.23 22.56
CA VAL A 167 -0.88 6.11 23.50
C VAL A 167 -2.25 5.51 23.23
N ARG A 168 -3.27 6.35 23.12
CA ARG A 168 -4.65 5.93 22.84
C ARG A 168 -4.75 5.21 21.50
N ARG A 169 -4.19 5.77 20.43
CA ARG A 169 -4.28 5.19 19.07
C ARG A 169 -3.51 3.89 18.93
N ARG A 170 -2.38 3.75 19.62
CA ARG A 170 -1.67 2.47 19.69
C ARG A 170 -2.46 1.43 20.50
N ALA A 171 -3.16 1.83 21.55
CA ALA A 171 -4.06 0.96 22.30
C ALA A 171 -5.31 0.56 21.47
N ASP A 172 -5.88 1.48 20.69
CA ASP A 172 -7.01 1.23 19.80
C ASP A 172 -6.69 0.10 18.79
N VAL A 173 -5.47 0.09 18.23
CA VAL A 173 -4.99 -0.99 17.35
C VAL A 173 -5.06 -2.36 18.03
N VAL A 174 -4.63 -2.46 19.30
CA VAL A 174 -4.73 -3.70 20.09
C VAL A 174 -6.19 -4.05 20.37
N LYS A 175 -7.02 -3.03 20.62
CA LYS A 175 -8.45 -3.19 20.88
C LYS A 175 -9.18 -3.77 19.68
N TYR A 176 -8.89 -3.33 18.46
CA TYR A 176 -9.51 -3.87 17.23
C TYR A 176 -9.31 -5.39 17.12
N ILE A 177 -8.11 -5.88 17.47
CA ILE A 177 -7.81 -7.32 17.51
C ILE A 177 -8.54 -8.00 18.67
N SER A 178 -8.49 -7.43 19.89
CA SER A 178 -9.09 -8.03 21.09
C SER A 178 -10.61 -8.18 20.96
N GLU A 179 -11.31 -7.16 20.46
CA GLU A 179 -12.75 -7.17 20.23
C GLU A 179 -13.15 -8.33 19.31
N ARG A 180 -12.36 -8.59 18.26
CA ARG A 180 -12.60 -9.68 17.32
C ARG A 180 -12.40 -11.06 17.97
N LEU A 181 -11.34 -11.22 18.77
CA LEU A 181 -11.08 -12.43 19.54
C LEU A 181 -12.15 -12.70 20.61
N GLU A 182 -12.67 -11.65 21.27
CA GLU A 182 -13.77 -11.73 22.24
C GLU A 182 -15.07 -12.15 21.57
N GLY A 183 -15.31 -11.70 20.34
CA GLY A 183 -16.40 -12.16 19.48
C GLY A 183 -16.25 -13.59 18.95
N GLY A 184 -15.19 -14.31 19.34
CA GLY A 184 -14.93 -15.69 18.90
C GLY A 184 -14.46 -15.81 17.46
N GLN A 185 -14.01 -14.70 16.85
CA GLN A 185 -13.53 -14.68 15.47
C GLN A 185 -12.01 -14.84 15.42
N GLU A 186 -11.51 -15.53 14.39
CA GLU A 186 -10.09 -15.74 14.17
C GLU A 186 -9.41 -14.45 13.65
N VAL A 187 -8.18 -14.21 14.14
CA VAL A 187 -7.33 -13.07 13.73
C VAL A 187 -5.96 -13.51 13.21
N ILE A 188 -5.65 -14.81 13.26
CA ILE A 188 -4.44 -15.41 12.70
C ILE A 188 -4.84 -16.45 11.66
N GLY A 189 -4.47 -16.22 10.40
CA GLY A 189 -4.69 -17.11 9.27
C GLY A 189 -4.14 -18.52 9.49
N ARG A 190 -5.01 -19.52 9.49
CA ARG A 190 -4.62 -20.95 9.49
C ARG A 190 -5.26 -21.66 8.29
N ARG A 191 -4.51 -22.56 7.67
CA ARG A 191 -4.99 -23.39 6.55
C ARG A 191 -6.22 -24.17 7.02
N GLY A 192 -7.33 -24.04 6.31
CA GLY A 192 -8.60 -24.71 6.62
C GLY A 192 -9.48 -24.03 7.68
N LYS A 193 -9.02 -22.97 8.37
CA LYS A 193 -9.83 -22.24 9.37
C LYS A 193 -10.20 -20.81 8.94
N LEU A 194 -9.43 -20.17 8.06
CA LEU A 194 -9.72 -18.81 7.56
C LEU A 194 -9.80 -18.79 6.03
N GLY A 195 -11.03 -18.96 5.55
CA GLY A 195 -11.35 -19.00 4.13
C GLY A 195 -10.80 -20.24 3.41
N HIS A 196 -11.20 -20.41 2.15
CA HIS A 196 -10.74 -21.50 1.28
C HIS A 196 -10.47 -21.02 -0.14
N GLY A 197 -9.50 -21.62 -0.80
CA GLY A 197 -9.19 -21.37 -2.21
C GLY A 197 -8.77 -19.93 -2.54
N ARG A 198 -8.72 -19.68 -3.85
CA ARG A 198 -8.42 -18.38 -4.48
C ARG A 198 -9.72 -17.75 -4.98
N GLY A 199 -9.87 -16.44 -4.87
CA GLY A 199 -11.02 -15.73 -5.43
C GLY A 199 -10.79 -14.23 -5.59
N ILE A 200 -11.75 -13.58 -6.24
CA ILE A 200 -11.73 -12.13 -6.46
C ILE A 200 -12.76 -11.47 -5.57
N VAL A 201 -12.37 -10.40 -4.89
CA VAL A 201 -13.24 -9.60 -4.03
C VAL A 201 -13.42 -8.23 -4.66
N LEU A 202 -14.67 -7.83 -4.85
CA LEU A 202 -15.07 -6.50 -5.29
C LEU A 202 -15.86 -5.82 -4.18
N THR A 203 -15.81 -4.50 -4.12
CA THR A 203 -16.79 -3.71 -3.34
C THR A 203 -17.59 -2.81 -4.26
N GLY A 204 -18.91 -2.87 -4.15
CA GLY A 204 -19.83 -2.05 -4.93
C GLY A 204 -21.26 -2.28 -4.48
N GLY A 205 -22.10 -1.24 -4.55
CA GLY A 205 -23.47 -1.34 -4.04
C GLY A 205 -24.33 -0.08 -4.14
N ASN A 206 -23.74 1.10 -4.37
CA ASN A 206 -24.51 2.27 -4.81
C ASN A 206 -24.76 2.22 -6.33
N LYS A 207 -25.77 2.94 -6.82
CA LYS A 207 -26.23 2.92 -8.22
C LYS A 207 -25.07 2.86 -9.24
N ASP A 208 -24.20 3.85 -9.20
CA ASP A 208 -23.09 4.05 -10.12
C ASP A 208 -22.02 2.94 -9.96
N THR A 209 -21.71 2.53 -8.72
CA THR A 209 -20.75 1.44 -8.45
C THR A 209 -21.28 0.08 -8.93
N THR A 210 -22.58 -0.20 -8.79
CA THR A 210 -23.16 -1.50 -9.19
C THR A 210 -23.01 -1.74 -10.69
N LEU A 211 -23.22 -0.71 -11.52
CA LEU A 211 -23.01 -0.84 -12.96
C LEU A 211 -21.55 -1.09 -13.31
N ARG A 212 -20.62 -0.39 -12.65
CA ARG A 212 -19.18 -0.63 -12.83
C ARG A 212 -18.76 -2.01 -12.37
N THR A 213 -19.28 -2.50 -11.24
CA THR A 213 -19.06 -3.89 -10.80
C THR A 213 -19.53 -4.88 -11.85
N ILE A 214 -20.71 -4.70 -12.44
CA ILE A 214 -21.21 -5.58 -13.52
C ILE A 214 -20.25 -5.55 -14.72
N THR A 215 -19.82 -4.35 -15.16
CA THR A 215 -18.86 -4.20 -16.27
C THR A 215 -17.53 -4.89 -15.95
N THR A 216 -16.96 -4.68 -14.77
CA THR A 216 -15.70 -5.31 -14.36
C THR A 216 -15.82 -6.84 -14.27
N ILE A 217 -16.95 -7.38 -13.79
CA ILE A 217 -17.19 -8.84 -13.79
C ILE A 217 -17.26 -9.38 -15.22
N LYS A 218 -18.00 -8.72 -16.12
CA LYS A 218 -18.05 -9.12 -17.54
C LYS A 218 -16.66 -9.11 -18.16
N HIS A 219 -15.86 -8.07 -17.88
CA HIS A 219 -14.49 -7.97 -18.35
C HIS A 219 -13.63 -9.14 -17.88
N LEU A 220 -13.68 -9.47 -16.58
CA LEU A 220 -12.96 -10.61 -16.03
C LEU A 220 -13.37 -11.92 -16.73
N ARG A 221 -14.66 -12.14 -16.96
CA ARG A 221 -15.14 -13.32 -17.71
C ARG A 221 -14.67 -13.31 -19.18
N GLY A 222 -14.69 -12.15 -19.84
CA GLY A 222 -14.17 -11.98 -21.20
C GLY A 222 -12.67 -12.27 -21.33
N LEU A 223 -11.90 -12.06 -20.26
CA LEU A 223 -10.49 -12.43 -20.15
C LEU A 223 -10.26 -13.91 -19.78
N GLY A 224 -11.31 -14.73 -19.69
CA GLY A 224 -11.21 -16.14 -19.30
C GLY A 224 -10.89 -16.36 -17.83
N VAL A 225 -11.23 -15.40 -16.95
CA VAL A 225 -11.04 -15.57 -15.51
C VAL A 225 -12.20 -16.37 -14.93
N ASP A 226 -11.92 -17.60 -14.52
CA ASP A 226 -12.92 -18.53 -13.93
C ASP A 226 -12.95 -18.53 -12.40
N LEU A 227 -12.16 -17.67 -11.75
CA LEU A 227 -12.15 -17.57 -10.30
C LEU A 227 -13.53 -17.19 -9.74
N PRO A 228 -13.91 -17.72 -8.56
CA PRO A 228 -15.11 -17.29 -7.87
C PRO A 228 -14.98 -15.83 -7.45
N ILE A 229 -16.09 -15.08 -7.55
CA ILE A 229 -16.13 -13.64 -7.26
C ILE A 229 -17.11 -13.38 -6.11
N GLU A 230 -16.68 -12.60 -5.13
CA GLU A 230 -17.55 -12.04 -4.09
C GLU A 230 -17.66 -10.53 -4.26
N VAL A 231 -18.90 -10.01 -4.26
CA VAL A 231 -19.18 -8.58 -4.34
C VAL A 231 -19.76 -8.13 -3.00
N PHE A 232 -18.97 -7.35 -2.26
CA PHE A 232 -19.36 -6.79 -0.98
C PHE A 232 -20.11 -5.46 -1.14
N HIS A 233 -21.24 -5.33 -0.46
CA HIS A 233 -22.07 -4.12 -0.43
C HIS A 233 -22.55 -3.80 1.00
N TYR A 234 -22.90 -2.56 1.27
CA TYR A 234 -23.54 -2.20 2.54
C TYR A 234 -24.96 -2.79 2.63
N PRO A 235 -25.49 -2.99 3.84
CA PRO A 235 -26.89 -3.39 4.00
C PRO A 235 -27.85 -2.46 3.24
N GLY A 236 -28.77 -3.04 2.46
CA GLY A 236 -29.79 -2.32 1.69
C GLY A 236 -29.33 -1.59 0.43
N GLU A 237 -28.05 -1.64 0.07
CA GLU A 237 -27.51 -0.93 -1.10
C GLU A 237 -28.01 -1.51 -2.43
N ILE A 238 -27.86 -2.83 -2.63
CA ILE A 238 -28.29 -3.52 -3.85
C ILE A 238 -29.73 -3.98 -3.70
N SER A 239 -30.66 -3.04 -3.87
CA SER A 239 -32.11 -3.27 -3.84
C SER A 239 -32.72 -3.57 -5.22
N ASN A 240 -32.04 -3.19 -6.31
CA ASN A 240 -32.52 -3.43 -7.66
C ASN A 240 -32.38 -4.92 -8.05
N ARG A 241 -33.52 -5.62 -8.15
CA ARG A 241 -33.57 -7.05 -8.50
C ARG A 241 -32.88 -7.39 -9.82
N LYS A 242 -32.97 -6.53 -10.84
CA LYS A 242 -32.31 -6.78 -12.15
C LYS A 242 -30.79 -6.69 -12.03
N GLN A 243 -30.27 -5.74 -11.26
CA GLN A 243 -28.83 -5.61 -11.04
C GLN A 243 -28.28 -6.77 -10.21
N ARG A 244 -29.00 -7.18 -9.16
CA ARG A 244 -28.67 -8.39 -8.38
C ARG A 244 -28.60 -9.62 -9.28
N GLN A 245 -29.66 -9.87 -10.05
CA GLN A 245 -29.72 -11.01 -10.97
C GLN A 245 -28.59 -10.97 -12.00
N ALA A 246 -28.27 -9.79 -12.56
CA ALA A 246 -27.17 -9.65 -13.51
C ALA A 246 -25.80 -10.01 -12.90
N ILE A 247 -25.55 -9.68 -11.63
CA ILE A 247 -24.32 -10.06 -10.92
C ILE A 247 -24.28 -11.58 -10.69
N GLU A 248 -25.39 -12.16 -10.24
CA GLU A 248 -25.51 -13.60 -9.96
C GLU A 248 -25.40 -14.44 -11.24
N GLU A 249 -25.99 -14.01 -12.36
CA GLU A 249 -25.89 -14.67 -13.68
C GLU A 249 -24.46 -14.69 -14.24
N LEU A 250 -23.62 -13.73 -13.83
CA LEU A 250 -22.20 -13.71 -14.16
C LEU A 250 -21.33 -14.60 -13.23
N GLY A 251 -21.98 -15.35 -12.33
CA GLY A 251 -21.32 -16.27 -11.39
C GLY A 251 -20.66 -15.58 -10.21
N ALA A 252 -21.08 -14.36 -9.86
CA ALA A 252 -20.59 -13.66 -8.67
C ALA A 252 -21.58 -13.77 -7.50
N THR A 253 -21.05 -13.90 -6.28
CA THR A 253 -21.84 -13.99 -5.06
C THR A 253 -21.92 -12.63 -4.37
N LEU A 254 -23.14 -12.16 -4.09
CA LEU A 254 -23.33 -10.95 -3.30
C LEU A 254 -23.11 -11.23 -1.80
N ARG A 255 -22.32 -10.37 -1.15
CA ARG A 255 -22.05 -10.42 0.28
C ARG A 255 -22.42 -9.09 0.93
N GLU A 256 -23.21 -9.15 1.99
CA GLU A 256 -23.53 -7.98 2.78
C GLU A 256 -22.46 -7.76 3.86
N ALA A 257 -21.92 -6.54 3.94
CA ALA A 257 -20.99 -6.14 5.00
C ALA A 257 -21.74 -5.91 6.31
N LYS A 258 -21.98 -6.99 7.05
CA LYS A 258 -22.71 -6.96 8.33
C LYS A 258 -21.96 -6.14 9.38
N GLY A 259 -22.70 -5.38 10.19
CA GLY A 259 -22.12 -4.57 11.27
C GLY A 259 -21.41 -3.30 10.80
N LEU A 260 -21.47 -2.98 9.50
CA LEU A 260 -21.05 -1.70 8.95
C LEU A 260 -22.25 -0.92 8.43
N SER A 261 -22.30 0.36 8.78
CA SER A 261 -23.24 1.33 8.22
C SER A 261 -22.49 2.40 7.45
N LYS A 262 -23.20 3.04 6.52
CA LYS A 262 -22.72 4.29 5.94
C LYS A 262 -22.80 5.38 7.00
N GLU A 263 -21.82 6.27 6.98
CA GLU A 263 -21.84 7.51 7.74
C GLU A 263 -22.82 8.49 7.07
N PRO A 264 -23.88 8.94 7.76
CA PRO A 264 -24.80 9.92 7.20
C PRO A 264 -24.08 11.21 6.79
N GLY A 265 -24.40 11.72 5.60
CA GLY A 265 -23.80 12.97 5.08
C GLY A 265 -22.35 12.84 4.60
N ALA A 266 -21.72 11.67 4.73
CA ALA A 266 -20.39 11.44 4.19
C ALA A 266 -20.39 11.40 2.67
N TRP A 267 -19.49 12.17 2.04
CA TRP A 267 -19.31 12.18 0.59
C TRP A 267 -18.98 10.78 0.03
N LYS A 268 -18.14 10.00 0.74
CA LYS A 268 -17.75 8.63 0.35
C LYS A 268 -17.61 7.72 1.58
N ASN A 269 -17.86 6.42 1.39
CA ASN A 269 -17.93 5.40 2.44
C ASN A 269 -17.03 4.20 2.11
N TRP A 270 -15.71 4.40 2.17
CA TRP A 270 -14.71 3.40 1.77
C TRP A 270 -14.38 2.35 2.82
N GLN A 271 -14.92 2.48 4.02
CA GLN A 271 -14.64 1.58 5.14
C GLN A 271 -15.01 0.11 4.90
N ILE A 272 -15.81 -0.17 3.87
CA ILE A 272 -16.17 -1.52 3.45
C ILE A 272 -14.99 -2.35 2.93
N LYS A 273 -13.92 -1.73 2.40
CA LYS A 273 -12.79 -2.45 1.77
C LYS A 273 -12.08 -3.38 2.76
N GLY A 274 -11.79 -2.87 3.96
CA GLY A 274 -11.20 -3.67 5.03
C GLY A 274 -12.09 -4.84 5.44
N ALA A 275 -13.38 -4.59 5.66
CA ALA A 275 -14.32 -5.66 6.02
C ALA A 275 -14.50 -6.69 4.90
N ALA A 276 -14.54 -6.28 3.63
CA ALA A 276 -14.66 -7.19 2.50
C ALA A 276 -13.48 -8.18 2.45
N LEU A 277 -12.26 -7.69 2.63
CA LEU A 277 -11.07 -8.54 2.71
C LEU A 277 -11.09 -9.46 3.93
N VAL A 278 -11.44 -8.92 5.10
CA VAL A 278 -11.50 -9.69 6.36
C VAL A 278 -12.56 -10.81 6.28
N ASP A 279 -13.77 -10.50 5.83
CA ASP A 279 -14.93 -11.38 5.90
C ASP A 279 -15.20 -12.22 4.63
N SER A 280 -14.44 -12.00 3.55
CA SER A 280 -14.50 -12.86 2.36
C SER A 280 -14.26 -14.34 2.70
N SER A 281 -14.96 -15.24 2.01
CA SER A 281 -14.76 -16.69 2.18
C SER A 281 -13.46 -17.20 1.58
N PHE A 282 -12.72 -16.39 0.83
CA PHE A 282 -11.46 -16.81 0.22
C PHE A 282 -10.28 -16.70 1.18
N ARG A 283 -9.33 -17.63 1.03
CA ARG A 283 -8.04 -17.56 1.72
C ARG A 283 -7.09 -16.63 0.98
N GLU A 284 -6.95 -16.83 -0.32
CA GLU A 284 -6.12 -16.03 -1.20
C GLU A 284 -7.01 -15.13 -2.06
N ILE A 285 -6.80 -13.82 -1.98
CA ILE A 285 -7.68 -12.82 -2.55
C ILE A 285 -6.91 -11.96 -3.55
N ILE A 286 -7.48 -11.76 -4.73
CA ILE A 286 -7.26 -10.56 -5.55
C ILE A 286 -8.42 -9.61 -5.27
N TYR A 287 -8.15 -8.47 -4.68
CA TYR A 287 -9.13 -7.39 -4.53
C TYR A 287 -9.10 -6.49 -5.75
N LEU A 288 -10.25 -6.00 -6.20
CA LEU A 288 -10.35 -4.93 -7.20
C LEU A 288 -11.43 -3.91 -6.82
N ASP A 289 -11.13 -2.63 -7.03
CA ASP A 289 -12.15 -1.57 -7.04
C ASP A 289 -13.08 -1.73 -8.25
N SER A 290 -14.33 -1.27 -8.12
CA SER A 290 -15.35 -1.40 -9.18
C SER A 290 -14.94 -0.77 -10.52
N ASP A 291 -14.09 0.25 -10.49
CA ASP A 291 -13.55 1.01 -11.62
C ASP A 291 -12.11 0.60 -11.99
N ASN A 292 -11.63 -0.53 -11.51
CA ASN A 292 -10.32 -1.07 -11.87
C ASN A 292 -10.45 -2.25 -12.83
N THR A 293 -10.08 -2.03 -14.08
CA THR A 293 -10.24 -3.02 -15.15
C THR A 293 -8.87 -3.52 -15.59
N PRO A 294 -8.58 -4.83 -15.48
CA PRO A 294 -7.29 -5.35 -15.88
C PRO A 294 -7.17 -5.49 -17.41
N LEU A 295 -6.00 -5.26 -18.00
CA LEU A 295 -5.74 -5.46 -19.44
C LEU A 295 -5.66 -6.95 -19.83
N ARG A 296 -5.32 -7.81 -18.86
CA ARG A 296 -5.14 -9.26 -19.01
C ARG A 296 -5.63 -9.98 -17.75
N SER A 297 -5.81 -11.29 -17.84
CA SER A 297 -6.13 -12.11 -16.66
C SER A 297 -5.14 -11.83 -15.52
N PRO A 298 -5.59 -11.46 -14.30
CA PRO A 298 -4.71 -11.19 -13.16
C PRO A 298 -4.41 -12.47 -12.35
N VAL A 299 -4.84 -13.65 -12.81
CA VAL A 299 -4.77 -14.91 -12.03
C VAL A 299 -3.33 -15.29 -11.71
N HIS A 300 -2.36 -15.00 -12.59
CA HIS A 300 -0.94 -15.32 -12.38
C HIS A 300 -0.32 -14.57 -11.20
N LEU A 301 -0.97 -13.52 -10.68
CA LEU A 301 -0.45 -12.74 -9.55
C LEU A 301 -0.35 -13.59 -8.27
N PHE A 302 -1.16 -14.64 -8.11
CA PHE A 302 -1.04 -15.57 -6.98
C PHE A 302 0.27 -16.36 -6.97
N ASP A 303 0.95 -16.42 -8.11
CA ASP A 303 2.18 -17.19 -8.29
C ASP A 303 3.37 -16.26 -8.61
N ALA A 304 3.16 -14.93 -8.59
CA ALA A 304 4.21 -13.96 -8.82
C ALA A 304 5.33 -14.09 -7.76
N PRO A 305 6.62 -14.06 -8.14
CA PRO A 305 7.72 -14.18 -7.18
C PRO A 305 7.67 -13.14 -6.07
N ILE A 306 7.38 -11.87 -6.39
CA ILE A 306 7.29 -10.80 -5.40
C ILE A 306 6.14 -11.00 -4.40
N TYR A 307 5.05 -11.64 -4.83
CA TYR A 307 3.95 -11.99 -3.94
C TYR A 307 4.35 -13.18 -3.05
N THR A 308 4.81 -14.27 -3.65
CA THR A 308 5.10 -15.53 -2.94
C THR A 308 6.28 -15.44 -1.97
N THR A 309 7.24 -14.54 -2.22
CA THR A 309 8.45 -14.38 -1.40
C THR A 309 8.41 -13.22 -0.41
N SER A 310 7.38 -12.37 -0.43
CA SER A 310 7.24 -11.21 0.47
C SER A 310 5.98 -11.33 1.32
N GLY A 311 5.92 -12.36 2.15
CA GLY A 311 4.83 -12.57 3.10
C GLY A 311 3.46 -12.90 2.48
N ARG A 312 3.37 -13.20 1.18
CA ARG A 312 2.11 -13.41 0.44
C ARG A 312 1.14 -12.24 0.56
N ALA A 313 1.67 -11.03 0.46
CA ALA A 313 0.91 -9.80 0.32
C ALA A 313 1.63 -8.90 -0.69
N ALA A 314 0.93 -8.40 -1.69
CA ALA A 314 1.49 -7.49 -2.69
C ALA A 314 0.56 -6.30 -2.92
N PHE A 315 1.16 -5.11 -2.98
CA PHE A 315 0.48 -3.83 -3.11
C PHE A 315 1.10 -3.00 -4.23
N TRP A 316 0.39 -1.98 -4.68
CA TRP A 316 0.86 -1.09 -5.72
C TRP A 316 1.11 0.33 -5.18
N PRO A 317 2.11 1.04 -5.71
CA PRO A 317 2.39 2.42 -5.29
C PRO A 317 1.34 3.39 -5.83
N ASP A 318 0.89 4.34 -5.01
CA ASP A 318 0.02 5.47 -5.37
C ASP A 318 0.86 6.69 -5.79
N LEU A 319 0.19 7.83 -5.98
CA LEU A 319 0.73 9.10 -6.44
C LEU A 319 1.71 9.76 -5.45
N THR A 320 1.57 9.50 -4.15
CA THR A 320 2.14 10.37 -3.10
C THR A 320 3.12 9.64 -2.19
N LYS A 321 3.93 10.41 -1.44
CA LYS A 321 4.70 9.94 -0.28
C LYS A 321 4.28 10.70 0.97
N ASP A 322 4.51 10.12 2.14
CA ASP A 322 4.20 10.79 3.39
C ASP A 322 5.09 12.02 3.61
N HIS A 323 4.51 13.06 4.17
CA HIS A 323 5.26 14.24 4.60
C HIS A 323 5.97 13.98 5.95
N PRO A 324 7.18 14.51 6.21
CA PRO A 324 7.91 14.33 7.48
C PRO A 324 7.13 14.81 8.72
N HIS A 325 6.23 15.76 8.55
CA HIS A 325 5.40 16.30 9.64
C HIS A 325 4.14 15.49 9.92
N ASN A 326 3.82 14.49 9.09
CA ASN A 326 2.66 13.65 9.32
C ASN A 326 2.80 12.91 10.67
N ALA A 327 1.77 13.01 11.52
CA ALA A 327 1.78 12.40 12.85
C ALA A 327 1.88 10.87 12.80
N ILE A 328 1.57 10.25 11.65
CA ILE A 328 1.62 8.80 11.46
C ILE A 328 2.98 8.21 11.85
N TRP A 329 4.09 8.88 11.56
CA TRP A 329 5.44 8.45 11.94
C TRP A 329 5.57 8.28 13.46
N ARG A 330 5.07 9.23 14.24
CA ARG A 330 5.11 9.20 15.72
C ARG A 330 4.12 8.18 16.29
N ILE A 331 2.94 8.07 15.69
CA ILE A 331 1.93 7.07 16.06
C ILE A 331 2.47 5.66 15.83
N ILE A 332 3.17 5.43 14.72
CA ILE A 332 3.70 4.11 14.37
C ILE A 332 5.02 3.81 15.10
N GLY A 333 5.71 4.86 15.56
CA GLY A 333 7.00 4.77 16.25
C GLY A 333 8.13 4.52 15.28
N ASP A 334 8.11 5.25 14.17
CA ASP A 334 8.96 5.06 13.00
C ASP A 334 9.47 6.43 12.51
N THR A 335 10.50 6.42 11.67
CA THR A 335 11.13 7.64 11.14
C THR A 335 10.79 7.78 9.66
N CYS A 336 10.50 9.01 9.22
CA CYS A 336 10.15 9.24 7.83
C CYS A 336 11.24 8.75 6.87
N SER A 337 10.83 8.04 5.81
CA SER A 337 11.68 7.68 4.69
C SER A 337 10.94 7.90 3.36
N GLN A 338 11.68 8.31 2.33
CA GLN A 338 11.19 8.44 0.96
C GLN A 338 11.29 7.14 0.15
N ASP A 339 11.56 5.99 0.76
CA ASP A 339 11.73 4.73 0.03
C ASP A 339 10.42 4.18 -0.56
N LEU A 340 9.28 4.52 0.04
CA LEU A 340 7.97 4.00 -0.35
C LEU A 340 7.01 5.12 -0.74
N PHE A 341 6.29 4.87 -1.82
CA PHE A 341 5.02 5.55 -2.08
C PHE A 341 3.94 5.03 -1.14
N THR A 342 2.93 5.86 -0.87
CA THR A 342 1.66 5.41 -0.28
C THR A 342 1.05 4.32 -1.15
N PHE A 343 0.15 3.49 -0.63
CA PHE A 343 -0.45 2.41 -1.42
C PHE A 343 -1.71 2.82 -2.18
N GLU A 344 -1.80 2.37 -3.42
CA GLU A 344 -3.04 2.36 -4.20
C GLU A 344 -3.76 1.04 -3.90
N SER A 345 -4.93 1.12 -3.25
CA SER A 345 -5.72 -0.04 -2.83
C SER A 345 -6.79 -0.43 -3.85
N GLY A 346 -6.78 0.17 -5.05
CA GLY A 346 -7.61 -0.23 -6.19
C GLY A 346 -7.41 -1.69 -6.59
N GLN A 347 -6.28 -2.29 -6.22
CA GLN A 347 -6.02 -3.71 -6.31
C GLN A 347 -5.03 -4.16 -5.23
N ILE A 348 -5.26 -5.36 -4.69
CA ILE A 348 -4.42 -5.97 -3.66
C ILE A 348 -4.38 -7.48 -3.94
N VAL A 349 -3.22 -8.12 -3.73
CA VAL A 349 -3.13 -9.59 -3.74
C VAL A 349 -2.63 -10.06 -2.38
N ILE A 350 -3.41 -10.88 -1.68
CA ILE A 350 -3.11 -11.24 -0.29
C ILE A 350 -3.59 -12.65 0.07
N ASP A 351 -2.73 -13.43 0.74
CA ASP A 351 -3.11 -14.65 1.45
C ASP A 351 -3.38 -14.30 2.91
N LYS A 352 -4.59 -14.56 3.43
CA LYS A 352 -4.91 -14.37 4.86
C LYS A 352 -4.00 -15.18 5.78
N ALA A 353 -3.49 -16.32 5.30
CA ALA A 353 -2.54 -17.19 6.00
C ALA A 353 -1.06 -16.82 5.76
N GLY A 354 -0.77 -15.80 4.96
CA GLY A 354 0.59 -15.29 4.76
C GLY A 354 1.16 -14.62 6.03
N ASN A 355 2.48 -14.41 6.04
CA ASN A 355 3.22 -13.94 7.22
C ASN A 355 2.87 -14.73 8.50
N GLU A 356 2.97 -16.07 8.46
CA GLU A 356 2.63 -16.95 9.60
C GLU A 356 1.17 -16.74 10.10
N GLY A 357 0.27 -16.37 9.20
CA GLY A 357 -1.12 -16.05 9.51
C GLY A 357 -1.39 -14.60 9.92
N LEU A 358 -0.35 -13.77 10.07
CA LEU A 358 -0.50 -12.39 10.55
C LEU A 358 -1.05 -11.43 9.48
N ASN A 359 -1.12 -11.83 8.21
CA ASN A 359 -1.84 -11.05 7.19
C ASN A 359 -3.30 -10.82 7.58
N MET A 360 -3.98 -11.80 8.18
CA MET A 360 -5.33 -11.63 8.71
C MET A 360 -5.36 -10.55 9.81
N ALA A 361 -4.40 -10.54 10.73
CA ALA A 361 -4.32 -9.53 11.78
C ALA A 361 -4.09 -8.13 11.19
N ALA A 362 -3.24 -7.99 10.18
CA ALA A 362 -3.04 -6.73 9.47
C ALA A 362 -4.33 -6.26 8.77
N LEU A 363 -5.09 -7.14 8.14
CA LEU A 363 -6.39 -6.81 7.55
C LEU A 363 -7.40 -6.32 8.61
N VAL A 364 -7.43 -6.95 9.79
CA VAL A 364 -8.28 -6.53 10.91
C VAL A 364 -7.87 -5.15 11.43
N ILE A 365 -6.57 -4.88 11.55
CA ILE A 365 -6.06 -3.56 11.94
C ILE A 365 -6.45 -2.50 10.89
N ALA A 366 -6.25 -2.77 9.60
CA ALA A 366 -6.64 -1.86 8.53
C ALA A 366 -8.15 -1.59 8.54
N ALA A 367 -8.99 -2.61 8.73
CA ALA A 367 -10.44 -2.45 8.87
C ALA A 367 -10.81 -1.60 10.10
N GLY A 368 -10.13 -1.78 11.23
CA GLY A 368 -10.30 -0.94 12.42
C GLY A 368 -9.91 0.53 12.18
N MET A 369 -8.79 0.77 11.49
CA MET A 369 -8.38 2.12 11.08
C MET A 369 -9.43 2.78 10.18
N MET A 370 -9.99 2.03 9.24
CA MET A 370 -11.05 2.53 8.35
C MET A 370 -12.37 2.80 9.08
N ARG A 371 -12.69 2.04 10.14
CA ARG A 371 -13.84 2.32 11.01
C ARG A 371 -13.65 3.64 11.76
N ASP A 372 -12.43 3.91 12.21
CA ASP A 372 -12.05 5.14 12.90
C ASP A 372 -11.56 6.24 11.93
N ARG A 373 -12.22 6.35 10.77
CA ARG A 373 -11.79 7.17 9.63
C ARG A 373 -11.53 8.64 9.94
N GLU A 374 -12.26 9.25 10.88
CA GLU A 374 -12.12 10.68 11.21
C GLU A 374 -10.70 11.01 11.67
N PHE A 375 -10.04 10.03 12.30
CA PHE A 375 -8.66 10.13 12.68
C PHE A 375 -7.74 9.62 11.58
N TRP A 376 -7.86 8.34 11.21
CA TRP A 376 -6.86 7.69 10.36
C TRP A 376 -6.83 8.25 8.93
N PHE A 377 -7.94 8.70 8.36
CA PHE A 377 -7.92 9.23 6.99
C PHE A 377 -7.21 10.57 6.90
N ARG A 378 -7.13 11.34 8.00
CA ARG A 378 -6.32 12.56 8.05
C ARG A 378 -4.82 12.26 8.02
N MET A 379 -4.41 11.04 8.35
CA MET A 379 -3.01 10.56 8.32
C MET A 379 -2.69 9.83 7.02
N CYS A 380 -3.58 8.97 6.56
CA CYS A 380 -3.36 8.07 5.44
C CYS A 380 -3.80 8.65 4.08
N GLY A 381 -4.43 9.83 4.06
CA GLY A 381 -5.01 10.39 2.84
C GLY A 381 -6.25 9.64 2.34
N GLY A 382 -6.87 8.82 3.20
CA GLY A 382 -8.03 7.98 2.87
C GLY A 382 -7.89 6.55 3.39
N ASP A 383 -8.67 5.63 2.84
CA ASP A 383 -8.64 4.21 3.19
C ASP A 383 -7.39 3.50 2.65
N LYS A 384 -6.91 3.91 1.48
CA LYS A 384 -5.98 3.10 0.68
C LYS A 384 -4.71 2.71 1.40
N ASP A 385 -4.13 3.65 2.13
CA ASP A 385 -2.83 3.49 2.72
C ASP A 385 -2.87 2.90 4.15
N THR A 386 -4.07 2.66 4.69
CA THR A 386 -4.24 1.97 5.99
C THR A 386 -3.63 0.57 5.99
N PHE A 387 -3.63 -0.13 4.85
CA PHE A 387 -3.00 -1.44 4.73
C PHE A 387 -1.49 -1.38 4.96
N ARG A 388 -0.79 -0.40 4.37
CA ARG A 388 0.65 -0.21 4.57
C ARG A 388 0.97 -0.03 6.05
N TRP A 389 0.21 0.85 6.71
CA TRP A 389 0.43 1.12 8.13
C TRP A 389 0.07 -0.07 9.02
N ALA A 390 -0.97 -0.84 8.71
CA ALA A 390 -1.29 -2.06 9.44
C ALA A 390 -0.16 -3.11 9.37
N PHE A 391 0.47 -3.27 8.20
CA PHE A 391 1.65 -4.12 8.06
C PHE A 391 2.85 -3.57 8.84
N ARG A 392 3.08 -2.25 8.84
CA ARG A 392 4.16 -1.60 9.62
C ARG A 392 3.95 -1.65 11.14
N VAL A 393 2.70 -1.60 11.61
CA VAL A 393 2.35 -1.83 13.02
C VAL A 393 2.88 -3.20 13.45
N LEU A 394 2.61 -4.24 12.69
CA LEU A 394 3.00 -5.61 13.01
C LEU A 394 4.44 -5.95 12.56
N GLY A 395 5.09 -5.08 11.79
CA GLY A 395 6.43 -5.33 11.23
C GLY A 395 6.45 -6.53 10.29
N LEU A 396 5.42 -6.63 9.44
CA LEU A 396 5.25 -7.73 8.47
C LEU A 396 5.86 -7.38 7.12
N GLU A 397 6.24 -8.41 6.38
CA GLU A 397 6.71 -8.25 5.01
C GLU A 397 5.56 -8.12 4.01
N PHE A 398 5.81 -7.35 2.95
CA PHE A 398 4.92 -7.20 1.81
C PHE A 398 5.73 -6.89 0.54
N GLY A 399 5.22 -7.31 -0.61
CA GLY A 399 5.71 -6.95 -1.93
C GLY A 399 5.12 -5.62 -2.40
N VAL A 400 5.89 -4.86 -3.19
CA VAL A 400 5.43 -3.63 -3.86
C VAL A 400 5.70 -3.76 -5.34
N ALA A 401 4.70 -3.48 -6.18
CA ALA A 401 4.87 -3.51 -7.62
C ALA A 401 6.13 -2.72 -8.06
N PRO A 402 7.00 -3.30 -8.88
CA PRO A 402 8.36 -2.79 -9.11
C PRO A 402 8.39 -1.49 -9.93
N ARG A 403 7.30 -1.19 -10.64
CA ARG A 403 7.14 0.05 -11.40
C ARG A 403 6.14 0.96 -10.71
N TRP A 404 6.48 2.25 -10.66
CA TRP A 404 5.55 3.31 -10.33
C TRP A 404 4.46 3.44 -11.40
N MET A 405 3.41 4.17 -11.06
CA MET A 405 2.25 4.29 -11.93
C MET A 405 2.51 5.18 -13.15
N GLY A 406 1.78 4.91 -14.23
CA GLY A 406 1.57 5.85 -15.33
C GLY A 406 0.13 6.38 -15.30
N ALA A 407 -0.20 7.21 -16.28
CA ALA A 407 -1.56 7.60 -16.58
C ALA A 407 -1.93 7.14 -17.99
N VAL A 408 -3.19 6.78 -18.20
CA VAL A 408 -3.78 6.62 -19.54
C VAL A 408 -4.90 7.64 -19.72
N GLY A 409 -4.97 8.21 -20.91
CA GLY A 409 -6.02 9.12 -21.30
C GLY A 409 -5.93 9.60 -22.73
N ILE A 410 -6.16 10.90 -22.92
CA ILE A 410 -6.35 11.52 -24.23
C ILE A 410 -5.52 12.78 -24.36
N GLU A 411 -5.28 13.21 -25.60
CA GLU A 411 -4.92 14.60 -25.86
C GLU A 411 -6.17 15.49 -25.83
N ASN A 412 -6.17 16.50 -24.95
CA ASN A 412 -7.30 17.42 -24.85
C ASN A 412 -7.25 18.47 -25.97
N GLY A 413 -7.97 18.21 -27.07
CA GLY A 413 -8.09 19.16 -28.18
C GLY A 413 -8.68 20.53 -27.81
N PHE A 414 -9.40 20.65 -26.68
CA PHE A 414 -9.88 21.95 -26.17
C PHE A 414 -8.79 22.78 -25.47
N GLU A 415 -7.60 22.21 -25.28
CA GLU A 415 -6.49 22.79 -24.50
C GLU A 415 -5.17 22.57 -25.24
N GLY A 416 -5.18 22.76 -26.56
CA GLY A 416 -3.97 22.69 -27.39
C GLY A 416 -3.28 21.33 -27.41
N GLY A 417 -4.00 20.23 -27.17
CA GLY A 417 -3.45 18.88 -27.13
C GLY A 417 -2.80 18.51 -25.80
N ARG A 418 -2.99 19.29 -24.72
CA ARG A 418 -2.50 18.92 -23.37
C ARG A 418 -3.00 17.52 -22.99
N PHE A 419 -2.10 16.68 -22.48
CA PHE A 419 -2.46 15.34 -22.00
C PHE A 419 -3.46 15.43 -20.84
N CYS A 420 -4.60 14.76 -20.98
CA CYS A 420 -5.59 14.59 -19.93
C CYS A 420 -5.69 13.10 -19.60
N GLY A 421 -4.92 12.65 -18.61
CA GLY A 421 -5.05 11.32 -18.04
C GLY A 421 -6.36 11.18 -17.27
N HIS A 422 -7.04 10.05 -17.37
CA HIS A 422 -8.29 9.82 -16.63
C HIS A 422 -8.34 8.49 -15.87
N SER A 423 -7.37 7.62 -16.14
CA SER A 423 -7.13 6.41 -15.39
C SER A 423 -5.66 6.34 -14.99
N VAL A 424 -5.43 5.84 -13.78
CA VAL A 424 -4.11 5.45 -13.31
C VAL A 424 -3.78 4.10 -13.93
N LEU A 425 -2.59 4.01 -14.55
CA LEU A 425 -2.06 2.81 -15.18
C LEU A 425 -1.08 2.14 -14.23
N GLN A 426 -1.37 0.91 -13.81
CA GLN A 426 -0.51 0.16 -12.90
C GLN A 426 0.02 -1.11 -13.55
N HIS A 427 1.25 -1.47 -13.17
CA HIS A 427 2.03 -2.48 -13.86
C HIS A 427 1.95 -3.85 -13.17
N ASP A 428 2.31 -4.88 -13.93
CA ASP A 428 2.34 -6.27 -13.48
C ASP A 428 3.37 -6.50 -12.35
N LEU A 429 3.26 -7.66 -11.69
CA LEU A 429 4.23 -8.14 -10.70
C LEU A 429 5.27 -9.09 -11.30
N ILE A 430 5.13 -9.42 -12.59
CA ILE A 430 6.04 -10.28 -13.34
C ILE A 430 6.44 -9.63 -14.67
N ILE A 431 7.55 -10.10 -15.22
CA ILE A 431 7.98 -9.80 -16.58
C ILE A 431 7.58 -11.00 -17.44
N PRO A 432 6.59 -10.89 -18.35
CA PRO A 432 6.24 -11.97 -19.26
C PRO A 432 7.38 -12.27 -20.26
N GLU A 433 7.35 -13.47 -20.84
CA GLU A 433 8.29 -13.84 -21.90
C GLU A 433 8.24 -12.85 -23.07
N GLY A 434 9.40 -12.48 -23.60
CA GLY A 434 9.54 -11.49 -24.68
C GLY A 434 9.58 -10.04 -24.21
N PHE A 435 9.40 -9.76 -22.91
CA PHE A 435 9.48 -8.42 -22.33
C PHE A 435 10.70 -8.26 -21.43
N THR A 436 11.12 -7.01 -21.25
CA THR A 436 12.28 -6.64 -20.41
C THR A 436 11.88 -5.90 -19.13
N LYS A 437 10.60 -5.55 -19.01
CA LYS A 437 9.99 -4.84 -17.88
C LYS A 437 8.57 -5.34 -17.65
N GLU A 438 8.05 -5.11 -16.46
CA GLU A 438 6.68 -5.46 -16.08
C GLU A 438 5.69 -4.60 -16.88
N PRO A 439 4.86 -5.19 -17.76
CA PRO A 439 3.94 -4.43 -18.59
C PRO A 439 2.76 -3.87 -17.79
N PRO A 440 1.94 -2.98 -18.36
CA PRO A 440 0.70 -2.56 -17.73
C PRO A 440 -0.23 -3.76 -17.52
N LEU A 441 -0.92 -3.77 -16.38
CA LEU A 441 -1.91 -4.79 -16.04
C LEU A 441 -3.24 -4.19 -15.61
N PHE A 442 -3.27 -3.03 -14.95
CA PHE A 442 -4.49 -2.46 -14.40
C PHE A 442 -4.74 -1.04 -14.92
N VAL A 443 -5.96 -0.80 -15.41
CA VAL A 443 -6.48 0.51 -15.79
C VAL A 443 -7.48 0.94 -14.73
N HIS A 444 -7.00 1.67 -13.73
CA HIS A 444 -7.83 2.15 -12.63
C HIS A 444 -8.48 3.48 -13.01
N SER A 445 -9.73 3.43 -13.45
CA SER A 445 -10.49 4.54 -14.05
C SER A 445 -11.09 5.51 -13.02
N ASN A 446 -10.23 5.95 -12.11
CA ASN A 446 -10.56 6.78 -10.96
C ASN A 446 -11.10 8.17 -11.32
N LEU A 447 -10.66 8.79 -12.42
CA LEU A 447 -11.12 10.12 -12.86
C LEU A 447 -12.10 10.07 -14.04
N LEU A 448 -12.17 8.96 -14.78
CA LEU A 448 -13.06 8.81 -15.94
C LEU A 448 -14.54 9.06 -15.61
N LYS A 449 -14.99 8.69 -14.40
CA LYS A 449 -16.35 8.96 -13.89
C LYS A 449 -16.65 10.44 -13.69
N HIS A 450 -15.63 11.27 -13.62
CA HIS A 450 -15.71 12.72 -13.47
C HIS A 450 -15.46 13.47 -14.80
N MET A 451 -15.17 12.73 -15.87
CA MET A 451 -14.90 13.30 -17.18
C MET A 451 -16.19 13.68 -17.91
N ARG A 452 -16.14 14.75 -18.70
CA ARG A 452 -17.22 15.14 -19.61
C ARG A 452 -17.03 14.48 -20.98
N LYS A 453 -18.06 13.74 -21.43
CA LYS A 453 -18.07 12.94 -22.68
C LYS A 453 -18.11 13.77 -23.99
N ILE A 454 -17.97 15.09 -23.95
CA ILE A 454 -18.22 15.94 -25.13
C ILE A 454 -17.29 15.53 -26.29
N GLY A 455 -17.86 15.02 -27.38
CA GLY A 455 -17.09 14.58 -28.56
C GLY A 455 -16.25 13.32 -28.37
N LEU A 456 -16.44 12.54 -27.29
CA LEU A 456 -15.75 11.26 -27.09
C LEU A 456 -16.64 10.09 -27.49
N ARG A 457 -16.09 9.17 -28.28
CA ARG A 457 -16.72 7.93 -28.71
C ARG A 457 -15.78 6.75 -28.42
N GLN A 458 -16.23 5.56 -28.76
CA GLN A 458 -15.39 4.38 -28.77
C GLN A 458 -14.22 4.58 -29.75
N GLY A 459 -13.01 4.31 -29.27
CA GLY A 459 -11.74 4.54 -29.94
C GLY A 459 -11.03 5.84 -29.53
N ASP A 460 -11.69 6.70 -28.73
CA ASP A 460 -11.16 8.02 -28.37
C ASP A 460 -10.69 8.11 -26.91
N ILE A 461 -10.87 7.07 -26.09
CA ILE A 461 -10.75 7.20 -24.62
C ILE A 461 -9.40 6.74 -24.09
N PHE A 462 -8.94 5.57 -24.51
CA PHE A 462 -7.69 4.98 -24.01
C PHE A 462 -6.60 5.11 -25.07
N THR A 463 -6.28 6.34 -25.46
CA THR A 463 -5.47 6.60 -26.67
C THR A 463 -4.01 6.87 -26.37
N HIS A 464 -3.69 7.52 -25.25
CA HIS A 464 -2.34 7.94 -24.90
C HIS A 464 -1.97 7.52 -23.49
N THR A 465 -0.71 7.18 -23.27
CA THR A 465 -0.13 7.03 -21.94
C THR A 465 0.83 8.18 -21.64
N LEU A 466 1.01 8.49 -20.36
CA LEU A 466 2.03 9.39 -19.85
C LEU A 466 2.65 8.78 -18.59
N ARG A 467 3.99 8.68 -18.54
CA ARG A 467 4.72 8.10 -17.41
C ARG A 467 6.14 8.62 -17.31
N MET A 468 6.78 8.39 -16.17
CA MET A 468 8.23 8.56 -16.05
C MET A 468 8.96 7.46 -16.83
N LYS A 469 10.01 7.82 -17.59
CA LYS A 469 10.85 6.87 -18.35
C LYS A 469 11.64 5.93 -17.42
N ASN A 470 12.11 6.48 -16.30
CA ASN A 470 12.64 5.70 -15.18
C ASN A 470 11.59 5.64 -14.08
N ASP A 471 10.69 4.67 -14.23
CA ASP A 471 9.57 4.41 -13.32
C ASP A 471 9.84 3.23 -12.38
N ASN A 472 11.09 2.80 -12.19
CA ASN A 472 11.38 1.84 -11.12
C ASN A 472 11.02 2.50 -9.79
N VAL A 473 10.13 1.89 -9.00
CA VAL A 473 9.58 2.46 -7.76
C VAL A 473 10.67 2.83 -6.74
N SER A 474 11.81 2.14 -6.79
CA SER A 474 12.97 2.39 -5.92
C SER A 474 13.91 3.49 -6.44
N SER A 475 13.66 4.05 -7.62
CA SER A 475 14.52 5.07 -8.21
C SER A 475 14.45 6.38 -7.42
N PRO A 476 15.59 6.93 -6.96
CA PRO A 476 15.63 8.23 -6.29
C PRO A 476 15.12 9.39 -7.17
N SER A 477 15.15 9.25 -8.50
CA SER A 477 14.59 10.27 -9.41
C SER A 477 13.10 10.51 -9.13
N LEU A 478 12.37 9.47 -8.73
CA LEU A 478 10.94 9.59 -8.45
C LEU A 478 10.63 10.43 -7.20
N ASN A 479 11.62 10.79 -6.38
CA ASN A 479 11.43 11.78 -5.30
C ASN A 479 11.25 13.21 -5.82
N TYR A 480 11.46 13.44 -7.12
CA TYR A 480 11.22 14.69 -7.81
C TYR A 480 10.07 14.60 -8.81
N ALA A 481 9.45 13.43 -8.94
CA ALA A 481 8.29 13.23 -9.79
C ALA A 481 7.02 13.72 -9.07
N HIS A 482 6.16 14.45 -9.77
CA HIS A 482 4.91 14.95 -9.21
C HIS A 482 3.75 14.66 -10.17
N SER A 483 2.87 13.76 -9.73
CA SER A 483 1.61 13.45 -10.41
C SER A 483 0.47 14.15 -9.70
N HIS A 484 -0.32 14.95 -10.42
CA HIS A 484 -1.35 15.79 -9.81
C HIS A 484 -2.63 15.80 -10.64
N VAL A 485 -3.75 16.01 -9.96
CA VAL A 485 -5.06 16.19 -10.58
C VAL A 485 -5.28 17.66 -10.90
N TYR A 486 -5.74 17.95 -12.11
CA TYR A 486 -6.11 19.29 -12.56
C TYR A 486 -7.47 19.28 -13.24
N MET A 487 -8.10 20.46 -13.36
CA MET A 487 -9.37 20.62 -14.07
C MET A 487 -9.11 20.97 -15.55
N GLY A 488 -9.21 19.98 -16.43
CA GLY A 488 -9.02 20.14 -17.87
C GLY A 488 -10.19 20.84 -18.54
N GLN A 489 -9.88 21.73 -19.48
CA GLN A 489 -10.88 22.52 -20.21
C GLN A 489 -11.83 21.61 -20.97
N ALA A 490 -13.14 21.76 -20.70
CA ALA A 490 -14.22 20.92 -21.24
C ALA A 490 -14.11 19.40 -20.96
N ARG A 491 -13.12 18.94 -20.18
CA ARG A 491 -12.87 17.53 -19.87
C ARG A 491 -13.15 17.16 -18.43
N GLY A 492 -13.08 18.07 -17.47
CA GLY A 492 -13.28 17.75 -16.05
C GLY A 492 -11.96 17.39 -15.38
N MET A 493 -11.96 16.44 -14.43
CA MET A 493 -10.71 16.06 -13.75
C MET A 493 -9.80 15.25 -14.66
N CYS A 494 -8.54 15.66 -14.74
CA CYS A 494 -7.48 15.03 -15.49
C CYS A 494 -6.26 14.83 -14.56
N ILE A 495 -5.45 13.80 -14.79
CA ILE A 495 -4.16 13.60 -14.12
C ILE A 495 -3.03 13.90 -15.11
N ASP A 496 -2.00 14.58 -14.61
CA ASP A 496 -0.77 14.92 -15.33
C ASP A 496 0.44 14.59 -14.45
N THR A 497 1.58 14.33 -15.07
CA THR A 497 2.84 14.02 -14.38
C THR A 497 3.95 14.89 -14.92
N GLN A 498 4.67 15.54 -14.00
CA GLN A 498 5.77 16.45 -14.31
C GLN A 498 6.90 16.33 -13.30
N TRP A 499 8.05 16.91 -13.61
CA TRP A 499 9.10 17.13 -12.63
C TRP A 499 8.74 18.27 -11.68
N GLN A 500 9.09 18.14 -10.40
CA GLN A 500 8.99 19.23 -9.45
C GLN A 500 9.96 20.38 -9.82
N PRO A 501 9.64 21.64 -9.46
CA PRO A 501 10.51 22.78 -9.77
C PRO A 501 11.94 22.70 -9.18
N ASN A 502 12.11 21.89 -8.14
CA ASN A 502 13.38 21.66 -7.44
C ASN A 502 14.17 20.45 -7.99
N ALA A 503 13.69 19.82 -9.07
CA ALA A 503 14.36 18.69 -9.69
C ALA A 503 15.79 19.09 -10.13
N PRO A 504 16.81 18.25 -9.91
CA PRO A 504 18.16 18.51 -10.40
C PRO A 504 18.18 18.75 -11.91
N GLU A 505 19.03 19.67 -12.38
CA GLU A 505 19.18 19.98 -13.82
C GLU A 505 19.46 18.75 -14.68
N SER A 506 20.18 17.76 -14.14
CA SER A 506 20.44 16.48 -14.81
C SER A 506 19.20 15.64 -15.10
N LEU A 507 18.06 15.92 -14.45
CA LEU A 507 16.76 15.34 -14.79
C LEU A 507 15.99 16.17 -15.81
N LEU A 508 16.41 17.42 -16.07
CA LEU A 508 15.69 18.41 -16.88
C LEU A 508 16.33 18.63 -18.26
N GLU A 509 17.66 18.53 -18.37
CA GLU A 509 18.45 17.84 -19.41
C GLU A 509 18.32 18.13 -20.94
N GLY A 510 17.32 18.78 -21.53
CA GLY A 510 16.38 17.90 -22.22
C GLY A 510 15.12 18.50 -22.86
N ALA A 511 15.16 18.88 -24.15
CA ALA A 511 14.05 19.37 -24.99
C ALA A 511 12.80 19.87 -24.22
N GLY A 512 12.94 20.98 -23.48
CA GLY A 512 11.82 21.66 -22.81
C GLY A 512 11.38 21.12 -21.44
N GLY A 513 12.26 20.41 -20.71
CA GLY A 513 11.96 19.92 -19.36
C GLY A 513 11.14 18.62 -19.34
N LYS A 514 11.05 17.92 -20.47
CA LYS A 514 10.34 16.64 -20.63
C LYS A 514 11.29 15.45 -20.79
N GLU A 515 12.61 15.65 -20.72
CA GLU A 515 13.52 14.51 -20.67
C GLU A 515 13.22 13.68 -19.42
N GLY A 516 13.05 12.37 -19.62
CA GLY A 516 12.62 11.47 -18.55
C GLY A 516 11.12 11.30 -18.36
N ILE A 517 10.24 11.99 -19.13
CA ILE A 517 8.80 11.71 -19.21
C ILE A 517 8.48 11.17 -20.62
N GLU A 518 7.80 10.04 -20.68
CA GLU A 518 7.36 9.40 -21.91
C GLU A 518 5.85 9.59 -22.07
N MET A 519 5.45 10.19 -23.18
CA MET A 519 4.05 10.24 -23.62
C MET A 519 3.98 9.68 -25.05
N GLY A 520 3.00 8.82 -25.31
CA GLY A 520 2.82 8.22 -26.62
C GLY A 520 1.46 7.56 -26.77
N ARG A 521 1.10 7.23 -28.01
CA ARG A 521 -0.13 6.48 -28.29
C ARG A 521 0.03 5.06 -27.73
N VAL A 522 -1.03 4.52 -27.12
CA VAL A 522 -1.00 3.20 -26.47
C VAL A 522 -0.47 2.11 -27.41
N GLU A 523 -0.90 2.12 -28.68
CA GLU A 523 -0.52 1.14 -29.72
C GLU A 523 0.94 1.25 -30.17
N GLU A 524 1.53 2.44 -30.07
CA GLU A 524 2.89 2.73 -30.55
C GLU A 524 3.94 2.49 -29.46
N THR A 525 3.51 2.25 -28.22
CA THR A 525 4.42 1.89 -27.13
C THR A 525 4.96 0.47 -27.33
N GLY A 526 6.12 0.16 -26.74
CA GLY A 526 6.64 -1.22 -26.65
C GLY A 526 5.72 -2.19 -25.87
N GLU A 527 4.60 -1.70 -25.34
CA GLU A 527 3.58 -2.41 -24.58
C GLU A 527 2.21 -2.39 -25.32
N GLY A 528 2.17 -1.92 -26.58
CA GLY A 528 0.93 -1.73 -27.35
C GLY A 528 0.09 -2.99 -27.53
N VAL A 529 0.73 -4.17 -27.54
CA VAL A 529 0.04 -5.46 -27.62
C VAL A 529 -0.95 -5.69 -26.46
N PHE A 530 -0.72 -5.10 -25.30
CA PHE A 530 -1.62 -5.25 -24.14
C PHE A 530 -2.91 -4.42 -24.26
N TRP A 531 -2.94 -3.47 -25.18
CA TRP A 531 -4.09 -2.60 -25.42
C TRP A 531 -5.02 -3.13 -26.51
N GLU A 532 -4.61 -4.18 -27.22
CA GLU A 532 -5.35 -4.70 -28.38
C GLU A 532 -6.78 -5.10 -28.01
N GLY A 533 -7.74 -4.42 -28.64
CA GLY A 533 -9.17 -4.61 -28.42
C GLY A 533 -9.69 -4.24 -27.03
N PHE A 534 -8.86 -3.66 -26.15
CA PHE A 534 -9.25 -3.34 -24.77
C PHE A 534 -10.43 -2.38 -24.73
N GLU A 535 -10.34 -1.23 -25.40
CA GLU A 535 -11.41 -0.23 -25.38
C GLU A 535 -12.70 -0.77 -25.98
N GLY A 536 -12.61 -1.57 -27.05
CA GLY A 536 -13.77 -2.21 -27.67
C GLY A 536 -14.52 -3.12 -26.71
N ARG A 537 -13.81 -4.05 -26.07
CA ARG A 537 -14.39 -4.94 -25.05
C ARG A 537 -14.99 -4.15 -23.90
N TRP A 538 -14.27 -3.14 -23.39
CA TRP A 538 -14.74 -2.31 -22.29
C TRP A 538 -16.08 -1.63 -22.60
N TRP A 539 -16.29 -1.12 -23.82
CA TRP A 539 -17.57 -0.56 -24.24
C TRP A 539 -18.68 -1.62 -24.35
N GLU A 540 -18.39 -2.76 -24.96
CA GLU A 540 -19.34 -3.87 -25.11
C GLU A 540 -19.82 -4.42 -23.76
N GLU A 541 -18.94 -4.41 -22.77
CA GLU A 541 -19.22 -4.86 -21.40
C GLU A 541 -19.97 -3.80 -20.55
N GLY A 542 -20.23 -2.64 -21.14
CA GLY A 542 -21.08 -1.59 -20.58
C GLY A 542 -20.32 -0.38 -20.05
N GLY A 543 -19.04 -0.23 -20.37
CA GLY A 543 -18.19 0.92 -20.08
C GLY A 543 -18.82 2.26 -20.46
N LYS A 544 -18.58 3.30 -19.65
CA LYS A 544 -19.10 4.66 -19.83
C LYS A 544 -18.13 5.73 -19.35
N VAL A 545 -18.17 6.86 -20.06
CA VAL A 545 -17.48 8.11 -19.72
C VAL A 545 -18.43 9.06 -18.99
N GLY A 546 -18.02 9.51 -17.81
CA GLY A 546 -18.79 10.43 -16.97
C GLY A 546 -20.02 9.79 -16.32
N GLY A 547 -20.25 10.07 -15.04
CA GLY A 547 -21.50 9.80 -14.29
C GLY A 547 -22.17 8.47 -14.61
N TRP A 548 -21.83 7.44 -13.84
CA TRP A 548 -22.34 6.07 -14.05
C TRP A 548 -23.74 5.85 -13.55
#